data_AF-A0AAV6INH1-F1
#
_entry.id   AF-A0AAV6INH1-F1
#
_cell.length_a   1.000
_cell.length_b   1.000
_cell.length_c   1.000
_cell.angle_alpha   90.00
_cell.angle_beta   90.00
_cell.angle_gamma   90.00
#
_symmetry.space_group_name_H-M   'P 1'
#
loop_
_entity.id
_entity.type
_entity.pdbx_description
1 polymer ?
#
loop_
_entity_poly.entity_id
_entity_poly.type
_entity_poly.pdbx_seq_one_letter_code
_entity_poly.pdbx_strand_id
1 'polypeptide(L)'
;MFPYLLSIAVVPLYFFLHQSTFSLAINSPNLYSQQLDHVVLNCGSSSNSISVDTRQWISDTGSKYINSLHGSKRKLISSKATDKPLPSASYRGGFKRSKAFFTIKAGPCTLLSNFSASLTVDTLGVQYLVKEYCVHVEEDQSL
;
A
#
# COMPACT_ATOMS: atom_id res chain seq x y z
N MET A 1 -39.23 37.41 29.02
CA MET A 1 -38.10 37.04 29.90
C MET A 1 -37.99 35.52 30.11
N PHE A 2 -39.10 34.81 30.34
CA PHE A 2 -39.11 33.34 30.50
C PHE A 2 -38.61 32.48 29.30
N PRO A 3 -38.88 32.78 28.01
CA PRO A 3 -38.45 31.89 26.91
C PRO A 3 -36.95 31.98 26.59
N TYR A 4 -36.31 33.12 26.91
CA TYR A 4 -34.86 33.30 26.73
C TYR A 4 -34.05 32.50 27.76
N LEU A 5 -34.56 32.40 28.99
CA LEU A 5 -33.92 31.61 30.05
C LEU A 5 -33.93 30.11 29.76
N LEU A 6 -35.02 29.60 29.17
CA LEU A 6 -35.09 28.20 28.73
C LEU A 6 -34.08 27.92 27.60
N SER A 7 -33.92 28.85 26.65
CA SER A 7 -32.96 28.71 25.56
C SER A 7 -31.49 28.72 26.02
N ILE A 8 -31.15 29.53 27.03
CA ILE A 8 -29.77 29.62 27.56
C ILE A 8 -29.38 28.33 28.30
N ALA A 9 -30.33 27.63 28.92
CA ALA A 9 -30.06 26.37 29.63
C ALA A 9 -29.95 25.15 28.70
N VAL A 10 -30.61 25.17 27.53
CA VAL A 10 -30.65 24.02 26.61
C VAL A 10 -29.41 23.94 25.72
N VAL A 11 -28.82 25.08 25.34
CA VAL A 11 -27.59 25.12 24.51
C VAL A 11 -26.38 24.44 25.18
N PRO A 12 -26.01 24.73 26.45
CA PRO A 12 -24.91 24.04 27.10
C PRO A 12 -25.24 22.57 27.35
N LEU A 13 -26.51 22.22 27.61
CA LEU A 13 -26.92 20.82 27.77
C LEU A 13 -26.75 20.02 26.47
N TYR A 14 -27.09 20.60 25.32
CA TYR A 14 -26.83 20.00 24.01
C TYR A 14 -25.33 19.83 23.73
N PHE A 15 -24.52 20.84 24.09
CA PHE A 15 -23.07 20.78 23.93
C PHE A 15 -22.44 19.70 24.84
N PHE A 16 -22.90 19.58 26.09
CA PHE A 16 -22.50 18.51 27.02
C PHE A 16 -22.92 17.12 26.53
N LEU A 17 -24.11 16.98 25.96
CA LEU A 17 -24.59 15.72 25.36
C LEU A 17 -23.83 15.35 24.07
N HIS A 18 -23.40 16.33 23.28
CA HIS A 18 -22.55 16.09 22.11
C HIS A 18 -21.13 15.66 22.53
N GLN A 19 -20.56 16.28 23.56
CA GLN A 19 -19.25 15.91 24.10
C GLN A 19 -19.26 14.49 24.71
N SER A 20 -20.37 14.05 25.31
CA SER A 20 -20.47 12.69 25.88
C SER A 20 -20.57 11.59 24.81
N THR A 21 -21.06 11.89 23.60
CA THR A 21 -21.01 10.95 22.46
C THR A 21 -19.63 10.79 21.83
N PHE A 22 -18.69 11.71 22.08
CA PHE A 22 -17.34 11.67 21.48
C PHE A 22 -16.36 10.78 22.26
N SER A 23 -16.67 10.42 23.51
CA SER A 23 -15.76 9.65 24.38
C SER A 23 -15.98 8.12 24.37
N LEU A 24 -16.81 7.59 23.46
CA LEU A 24 -17.04 6.15 23.29
C LEU A 24 -16.39 5.61 22.01
N ALA A 25 -15.07 5.83 21.83
CA ALA A 25 -14.27 5.04 20.88
C ALA A 25 -12.74 5.15 21.10
N ILE A 26 -12.23 5.33 22.32
CA ILE A 26 -10.78 5.21 22.57
C ILE A 26 -10.52 4.53 23.92
N ASN A 27 -11.15 3.39 24.17
CA ASN A 27 -10.78 2.49 25.26
C ASN A 27 -11.05 1.04 24.86
N SER A 28 -10.50 0.61 23.71
CA SER A 28 -10.20 -0.80 23.52
C SER A 28 -8.70 -0.98 23.72
N PRO A 29 -8.24 -1.33 24.93
CA PRO A 29 -6.88 -1.79 25.12
C PRO A 29 -6.76 -3.16 24.43
N ASN A 30 -5.80 -3.29 23.52
CA ASN A 30 -5.45 -4.50 22.78
C ASN A 30 -6.43 -4.98 21.71
N LEU A 31 -6.19 -4.58 20.45
CA LEU A 31 -6.32 -5.49 19.31
C LEU A 31 -5.45 -5.10 18.11
N TYR A 32 -4.16 -4.80 18.31
CA TYR A 32 -3.18 -4.83 17.21
C TYR A 32 -1.74 -4.88 17.74
N SER A 33 -1.42 -5.96 18.45
CA SER A 33 -0.03 -6.42 18.58
C SER A 33 0.04 -7.91 18.28
N GLN A 34 -0.68 -8.35 17.24
CA GLN A 34 -0.12 -9.45 16.47
C GLN A 34 1.09 -8.84 15.76
N GLN A 35 2.25 -9.44 15.98
CA GLN A 35 3.48 -9.10 15.28
C GLN A 35 3.19 -9.07 13.78
N LEU A 36 2.91 -7.90 13.21
CA LEU A 36 2.87 -7.77 11.77
C LEU A 36 4.31 -7.91 11.32
N ASP A 37 4.60 -9.04 10.69
CA ASP A 37 5.80 -9.16 9.89
C ASP A 37 5.66 -8.19 8.71
N HIS A 38 6.15 -6.97 8.90
CA HIS A 38 6.21 -5.95 7.86
C HIS A 38 7.33 -6.32 6.88
N VAL A 39 6.96 -7.08 5.85
CA VAL A 39 7.88 -7.45 4.78
C VAL A 39 7.95 -6.31 3.76
N VAL A 40 9.14 -5.73 3.60
CA VAL A 40 9.44 -4.74 2.55
C VAL A 40 10.44 -5.32 1.55
N LEU A 41 10.00 -5.47 0.30
CA LEU A 41 10.80 -6.04 -0.79
C LEU A 41 11.21 -4.96 -1.79
N ASN A 42 12.48 -4.94 -2.16
CA ASN A 42 13.02 -4.09 -3.20
C ASN A 42 13.33 -4.93 -4.46
N CYS A 43 12.34 -5.01 -5.34
CA CYS A 43 12.42 -5.80 -6.57
C CYS A 43 13.40 -5.18 -7.58
N GLY A 44 14.40 -5.96 -8.01
CA GLY A 44 15.45 -5.51 -8.92
C GLY A 44 16.70 -4.95 -8.23
N SER A 45 16.70 -4.89 -6.89
CA SER A 45 17.92 -4.64 -6.13
C SER A 45 18.76 -5.92 -6.06
N SER A 46 20.09 -5.80 -6.14
CA SER A 46 21.00 -6.93 -5.94
C SER A 46 21.35 -7.20 -4.48
N SER A 47 20.99 -6.29 -3.58
CA SER A 47 21.37 -6.35 -2.17
C SER A 47 20.32 -5.69 -1.26
N ASN A 48 20.32 -6.06 0.01
CA ASN A 48 19.49 -5.41 1.02
C ASN A 48 19.96 -3.96 1.24
N SER A 49 19.04 -3.09 1.62
CA SER A 49 19.31 -1.67 1.89
C SER A 49 18.56 -1.20 3.13
N ILE A 50 19.06 -0.16 3.79
CA ILE A 50 18.38 0.46 4.93
C ILE A 50 17.75 1.76 4.43
N SER A 51 16.47 1.93 4.69
CA SER A 51 15.74 3.16 4.38
C SER A 51 15.97 4.23 5.45
N VAL A 52 15.61 5.48 5.13
CA VAL A 52 15.77 6.65 6.01
C VAL A 52 15.03 6.47 7.34
N ASP A 53 13.93 5.74 7.32
CA ASP A 53 13.12 5.34 8.47
C ASP A 53 13.65 4.10 9.20
N THR A 54 14.92 3.75 8.98
CA THR A 54 15.65 2.59 9.54
C THR A 54 15.06 1.22 9.22
N ARG A 55 14.06 1.12 8.33
CA ARG A 55 13.54 -0.17 7.87
C ARG A 55 14.50 -0.83 6.89
N GLN A 56 14.77 -2.11 7.10
CA GLN A 56 15.57 -2.91 6.19
C GLN A 56 14.72 -3.41 5.03
N TRP A 57 15.06 -2.97 3.81
CA TRP A 57 14.51 -3.48 2.57
C TRP A 57 15.26 -4.75 2.16
N ILE A 58 14.50 -5.81 1.92
CA ILE A 58 15.03 -7.10 1.49
C ILE A 58 15.05 -7.10 -0.04
N SER A 59 16.20 -7.41 -0.64
CA SER A 59 16.31 -7.63 -2.09
C SER A 59 15.42 -8.80 -2.51
N ASP A 60 14.79 -8.71 -3.69
CA ASP A 60 14.06 -9.84 -4.26
C ASP A 60 14.99 -11.03 -4.57
N THR A 61 16.21 -10.73 -5.01
CA THR A 61 17.22 -11.71 -5.44
C THR A 61 17.64 -12.60 -4.25
N GLY A 62 17.29 -13.89 -4.33
CA GLY A 62 17.62 -14.87 -3.30
C GLY A 62 16.73 -14.81 -2.04
N SER A 63 15.67 -14.00 -2.03
CA SER A 63 14.71 -13.98 -0.93
C SER A 63 13.79 -15.20 -0.95
N LYS A 64 13.26 -15.59 0.23
CA LYS A 64 12.25 -16.67 0.34
C LYS A 64 10.95 -16.39 -0.43
N TYR A 65 10.73 -15.15 -0.87
CA TYR A 65 9.53 -14.69 -1.56
C TYR A 65 9.60 -14.83 -3.09
N ILE A 66 10.75 -15.19 -3.66
CA ILE A 66 10.94 -15.33 -5.11
C ILE A 66 10.18 -16.53 -5.71
N ASN A 67 9.94 -17.57 -4.91
CA ASN A 67 9.37 -18.84 -5.37
C ASN A 67 7.86 -18.78 -5.69
N SER A 68 7.17 -17.67 -5.39
CA SER A 68 5.76 -17.47 -5.78
C SER A 68 5.57 -17.29 -7.31
N LEU A 69 6.67 -17.15 -8.07
CA LEU A 69 6.65 -17.04 -9.54
C LEU A 69 6.52 -18.40 -10.28
N HIS A 70 6.32 -19.50 -9.57
CA HIS A 70 6.37 -20.89 -10.06
C HIS A 70 5.42 -21.22 -11.24
N GLY A 71 4.50 -20.33 -11.62
CA GLY A 71 3.58 -20.54 -12.75
C GLY A 71 3.99 -19.91 -14.09
N SER A 72 5.01 -19.05 -14.17
CA SER A 72 5.40 -18.40 -15.43
C SER A 72 6.72 -18.92 -15.97
N LYS A 73 6.67 -19.74 -17.03
CA LYS A 73 7.77 -19.94 -17.99
C LYS A 73 8.10 -18.65 -18.79
N ARG A 74 7.94 -17.47 -18.18
CA ARG A 74 8.33 -16.19 -18.77
C ARG A 74 9.67 -15.80 -18.17
N LYS A 75 10.63 -15.52 -19.04
CA LYS A 75 11.96 -15.00 -18.67
C LYS A 75 11.78 -13.85 -17.68
N LEU A 76 12.23 -14.03 -16.44
CA LEU A 76 12.40 -12.94 -15.49
C LEU A 76 13.51 -12.05 -16.04
N ILE A 77 13.13 -11.04 -16.82
CA ILE A 77 14.07 -10.02 -17.27
C ILE A 77 14.26 -9.09 -16.07
N SER A 78 15.15 -9.48 -15.16
CA SER A 78 15.63 -8.57 -14.12
C SER A 78 16.49 -7.52 -14.81
N SER A 79 16.13 -6.26 -14.60
CA SER A 79 16.80 -5.12 -15.21
C SER A 79 16.99 -4.07 -14.14
N LYS A 80 18.25 -3.76 -13.88
CA LYS A 80 18.67 -2.78 -12.88
C LYS A 80 18.11 -1.41 -13.26
N ALA A 81 17.33 -0.79 -12.38
CA ALA A 81 17.01 0.63 -12.50
C ALA A 81 18.30 1.43 -12.32
N THR A 82 18.62 2.30 -13.28
CA THR A 82 19.73 3.25 -13.16
C THR A 82 19.33 4.37 -12.21
N ASP A 83 20.20 4.78 -11.28
CA ASP A 83 19.99 5.89 -10.31
C ASP A 83 19.68 7.27 -10.94
N LYS A 84 19.71 7.39 -12.26
CA LYS A 84 19.40 8.63 -12.96
C LYS A 84 17.90 8.67 -13.31
N PRO A 85 17.17 9.76 -12.99
CA PRO A 85 15.85 9.99 -13.53
C PRO A 85 15.99 10.22 -15.04
N LEU A 86 15.86 9.15 -15.82
CA LEU A 86 15.72 9.24 -17.27
C LEU A 86 14.22 9.26 -17.60
N PRO A 87 13.78 10.05 -18.60
CA PRO A 87 12.38 10.14 -19.04
C PRO A 87 11.80 8.83 -19.60
N SER A 88 12.55 7.74 -19.56
CA SER A 88 12.09 6.40 -19.85
C SER A 88 13.06 5.43 -19.19
N ALA A 89 12.60 4.67 -18.19
CA ALA A 89 13.33 3.51 -17.71
C ALA A 89 13.49 2.53 -18.87
N SER A 90 14.59 2.63 -19.61
CA SER A 90 14.95 1.67 -20.65
C SER A 90 15.51 0.45 -19.94
N TYR A 91 14.63 -0.46 -19.55
CA TYR A 91 15.05 -1.75 -19.04
C TYR A 91 15.98 -2.41 -20.07
N ARG A 92 17.13 -2.88 -19.60
CA ARG A 92 18.13 -3.56 -20.43
C ARG A 92 17.46 -4.75 -21.13
N GLY A 93 17.32 -4.70 -22.46
CA GLY A 93 16.63 -5.73 -23.24
C GLY A 93 15.44 -5.27 -24.10
N GLY A 94 15.24 -3.97 -24.30
CA GLY A 94 14.24 -3.45 -25.26
C GLY A 94 12.80 -3.53 -24.77
N PHE A 95 12.59 -3.55 -23.45
CA PHE A 95 11.25 -3.53 -22.87
C PHE A 95 10.56 -2.20 -23.16
N LYS A 96 9.42 -2.24 -23.85
CA LYS A 96 8.60 -1.06 -24.09
C LYS A 96 7.66 -0.85 -22.92
N ARG A 97 7.91 0.20 -22.13
CA ARG A 97 7.07 0.59 -20.98
C ARG A 97 5.58 0.71 -21.36
N SER A 98 5.27 1.19 -22.56
CA SER A 98 3.89 1.29 -23.07
C SER A 98 3.15 -0.04 -23.27
N LYS A 99 3.87 -1.17 -23.27
CA LYS A 99 3.29 -2.52 -23.36
C LYS A 99 3.19 -3.24 -22.00
N ALA A 100 3.57 -2.57 -20.91
CA ALA A 100 3.56 -3.13 -19.57
C ALA A 100 2.13 -3.07 -18.99
N PHE A 101 1.37 -4.15 -19.19
CA PHE A 101 0.07 -4.37 -18.56
C PHE A 101 0.16 -5.61 -17.69
N PHE A 102 -0.31 -5.50 -16.45
CA PHE A 102 -0.25 -6.60 -15.50
C PHE A 102 -1.46 -6.65 -14.58
N THR A 103 -1.68 -7.83 -14.03
CA THR A 103 -2.72 -8.12 -13.04
C THR A 103 -2.01 -8.57 -11.76
N ILE A 104 -2.40 -8.00 -10.63
CA ILE A 104 -1.88 -8.38 -9.30
C ILE A 104 -3.02 -9.03 -8.53
N LYS A 105 -2.73 -10.20 -7.95
CA LYS A 105 -3.63 -10.93 -7.08
C LYS A 105 -2.96 -11.17 -5.72
N ALA A 106 -3.78 -11.22 -4.68
CA ALA A 106 -3.41 -11.67 -3.33
C ALA A 106 -4.41 -12.75 -2.94
N GLY A 107 -3.99 -14.02 -2.91
CA GLY A 107 -4.89 -15.16 -2.85
C GLY A 107 -5.98 -15.08 -3.94
N PRO A 108 -7.28 -15.17 -3.59
CA PRO A 108 -8.39 -15.07 -4.55
C PRO A 108 -8.68 -13.62 -5.00
N CYS A 109 -8.18 -12.62 -4.28
CA CYS A 109 -8.50 -11.21 -4.53
C CYS A 109 -7.66 -10.65 -5.68
N THR A 110 -8.31 -10.05 -6.67
CA THR A 110 -7.62 -9.30 -7.74
C THR A 110 -7.51 -7.83 -7.34
N LEU A 111 -6.30 -7.39 -7.00
CA LEU A 111 -6.02 -6.02 -6.54
C LEU A 111 -5.86 -5.05 -7.71
N LEU A 112 -5.25 -5.52 -8.80
CA LEU A 112 -5.10 -4.76 -10.04
C LEU A 112 -5.36 -5.69 -11.22
N SER A 113 -5.98 -5.16 -12.27
CA SER A 113 -6.24 -5.89 -13.50
C SER A 113 -5.96 -5.00 -14.69
N ASN A 114 -5.28 -5.56 -15.70
CA ASN A 114 -4.90 -4.85 -16.93
C ASN A 114 -4.31 -3.45 -16.65
N PHE A 115 -3.50 -3.35 -15.59
CA PHE A 115 -3.02 -2.06 -15.11
C PHE A 115 -1.71 -1.69 -15.79
N SER A 116 -1.61 -0.42 -16.21
CA SER A 116 -0.40 0.16 -16.77
C SER A 116 0.11 1.32 -15.91
N ALA A 117 1.26 1.11 -15.27
CA ALA A 117 1.90 2.14 -14.46
C ALA A 117 2.40 3.32 -15.31
N SER A 118 2.90 3.06 -16.53
CA SER A 118 3.30 4.09 -17.52
C SER A 118 2.17 5.03 -17.82
N LEU A 119 1.05 4.47 -18.32
CA LEU A 119 -0.08 5.29 -18.75
C LEU A 119 -0.61 6.13 -17.59
N THR A 120 -0.64 5.55 -16.40
CA THR A 120 -1.15 6.23 -15.21
C THR A 120 -0.24 7.38 -14.76
N VAL A 121 1.10 7.19 -14.74
CA VAL A 121 1.98 8.32 -14.37
C VAL A 121 2.02 9.40 -15.43
N ASP A 122 1.97 9.03 -16.71
CA ASP A 122 2.05 9.96 -17.84
C ASP A 122 0.79 10.85 -17.88
N THR A 123 -0.38 10.27 -17.60
CA THR A 123 -1.66 11.00 -17.51
C THR A 123 -1.76 11.89 -16.29
N LEU A 124 -1.22 11.44 -15.15
CA LEU A 124 -1.22 12.24 -13.90
C LEU A 124 -0.07 13.26 -13.85
N GLY A 125 0.92 13.17 -14.74
CA GLY A 125 2.11 14.03 -14.73
C GLY A 125 3.02 13.80 -13.53
N VAL A 126 3.01 12.60 -12.94
CA VAL A 126 3.85 12.22 -11.79
C VAL A 126 4.98 11.28 -12.20
N GLN A 127 5.94 11.01 -11.30
CA GLN A 127 7.08 10.11 -11.59
C GLN A 127 6.83 8.68 -11.10
N TYR A 128 6.05 8.52 -10.02
CA TYR A 128 5.77 7.24 -9.38
C TYR A 128 4.33 7.20 -8.87
N LEU A 129 3.86 6.00 -8.54
CA LEU A 129 2.53 5.75 -7.99
C LEU A 129 2.66 4.87 -6.77
N VAL A 130 1.79 5.13 -5.80
CA VAL A 130 1.60 4.27 -4.64
C VAL A 130 0.14 3.84 -4.64
N LYS A 131 -0.09 2.54 -4.47
CA LYS A 131 -1.43 1.95 -4.32
C LYS A 131 -1.41 1.03 -3.11
N GLU A 132 -2.24 1.33 -2.14
CA GLU A 132 -2.36 0.60 -0.89
C GLU A 132 -3.71 -0.13 -0.85
N TYR A 133 -3.71 -1.34 -0.32
CA TYR A 133 -4.91 -2.18 -0.23
C TYR A 133 -4.94 -2.86 1.14
N CYS A 134 -6.11 -2.87 1.76
CA CYS A 134 -6.40 -3.72 2.92
C CYS A 134 -7.15 -4.95 2.42
N VAL A 135 -6.54 -6.13 2.56
CA VAL A 135 -7.15 -7.40 2.16
C VAL A 135 -7.60 -8.11 3.42
N HIS A 136 -8.89 -8.44 3.49
CA HIS A 136 -9.40 -9.34 4.51
C HIS A 136 -9.13 -10.77 4.05
N VAL A 137 -8.48 -11.57 4.90
CA VAL A 137 -8.18 -12.97 4.63
C VAL A 137 -8.90 -13.78 5.69
N GLU A 138 -9.83 -14.63 5.28
CA GLU A 138 -10.48 -15.57 6.20
C GLU A 138 -9.48 -16.67 6.59
N GLU A 139 -9.54 -17.18 7.82
CA GLU A 139 -8.54 -18.06 8.43
C GLU A 139 -8.26 -19.34 7.62
N ASP A 140 -9.21 -19.80 6.81
CA ASP A 140 -9.08 -21.00 5.96
C ASP A 140 -8.48 -20.72 4.57
N GLN A 141 -8.16 -19.46 4.24
CA GLN A 141 -7.59 -19.09 2.95
C GLN A 141 -6.11 -18.73 3.09
N SER A 142 -5.23 -19.61 2.62
CA SER A 142 -3.80 -19.29 2.50
C SER A 142 -3.57 -18.26 1.38
N LEU A 143 -2.84 -17.18 1.69
CA LEU A 143 -2.34 -16.18 0.72
C LEU A 143 -1.28 -16.75 -0.24
#